data_AF-A0A522T6E5-F1
#
_entry.id   AF-A0A522T6E5-F1
#
_cell.length_a   1.000
_cell.length_b   1.000
_cell.length_c   1.000
_cell.angle_alpha   90.00
_cell.angle_beta   90.00
_cell.angle_gamma   90.00
#
_symmetry.space_group_name_H-M   'P 1'
#
loop_
_entity.id
_entity.type
_entity.pdbx_description
1 polymer ?
#
loop_
_entity_poly.entity_id
_entity_poly.type
_entity_poly.pdbx_seq_one_letter_code
_entity_poly.pdbx_strand_id
1 'polypeptide(L)'
;MATQYRDWEIGLSVRKFRRAVWLVMAAMTMFFLALTLAYIKRHGLTIYWLSPELTTILTANTCLLLASSVALWRSRRFLQVRLMRATLRWAGVALGLGLLFLLGQALAWRYLLVSGVYISTHPNSGFFYIVTAAHAAHILVALGLLAWVFSRAWRGRLQSDRPLLMDLTSIIWHCLDIIWVYLFLVLLLYR
;
A
#
# COMPACT_ATOMS: atom_id res chain seq x y z
N MET A 1 16.99 24.59 31.54
CA MET A 1 18.02 23.90 30.72
C MET A 1 17.59 22.51 30.24
N ALA A 2 17.04 21.62 31.08
CA ALA A 2 16.63 20.27 30.66
C ALA A 2 15.46 20.21 29.66
N THR A 3 14.54 21.17 29.68
CA THR A 3 13.41 21.26 28.73
C THR A 3 13.88 21.57 27.30
N GLN A 4 14.78 22.54 27.15
CA GLN A 4 15.34 22.93 25.86
C GLN A 4 16.12 21.79 25.19
N TYR A 5 16.90 21.02 25.96
CA TYR A 5 17.64 19.87 25.42
C TYR A 5 16.70 18.77 24.92
N ARG A 6 15.62 18.47 25.67
CA ARG A 6 14.60 17.50 25.28
C ARG A 6 13.87 17.92 23.99
N ASP A 7 13.58 19.20 23.82
CA ASP A 7 12.92 19.73 22.62
C ASP A 7 13.82 19.62 21.37
N TRP A 8 15.14 19.82 21.52
CA TRP A 8 16.12 19.61 20.44
C TRP A 8 16.24 18.14 20.02
N GLU A 9 16.30 17.20 20.98
CA GLU A 9 16.35 15.76 20.68
C GLU A 9 15.10 15.27 19.96
N ILE A 10 13.92 15.72 20.41
CA ILE A 10 12.64 15.42 19.77
C ILE A 10 12.66 15.97 18.33
N GLY A 11 13.04 17.23 18.13
CA GLY A 11 13.12 17.83 16.79
C GLY A 11 14.08 17.12 15.84
N LEU A 12 15.23 16.64 16.35
CA LEU A 12 16.21 15.89 15.57
C LEU A 12 15.67 14.49 15.19
N SER A 13 14.99 13.82 16.12
CA SER A 13 14.40 12.49 15.91
C SER A 13 13.31 12.50 14.83
N VAL A 14 12.44 13.53 14.83
CA VAL A 14 11.38 13.71 13.83
C VAL A 14 11.96 13.94 12.43
N ARG A 15 13.00 14.78 12.30
CA ARG A 15 13.68 15.01 11.02
C ARG A 15 14.37 13.75 10.50
N LYS A 16 15.01 12.97 11.39
CA LYS A 16 15.60 11.67 11.02
C LYS A 16 14.53 10.69 10.54
N PHE A 17 13.42 10.56 11.26
CA PHE A 17 12.33 9.65 10.90
C PHE A 17 11.65 10.02 9.57
N ARG A 18 11.40 11.32 9.34
CA ARG A 18 10.86 11.79 8.05
C ARG A 18 11.81 11.50 6.88
N ARG A 19 13.12 11.71 7.06
CA ARG A 19 14.13 11.35 6.03
C ARG A 19 14.14 9.86 5.74
N ALA A 20 14.06 9.02 6.78
CA ALA A 20 13.99 7.56 6.61
C ALA A 20 12.76 7.14 5.78
N VAL A 21 11.58 7.72 6.04
CA VAL A 21 10.36 7.44 5.25
C VAL A 21 10.55 7.79 3.78
N TRP A 22 11.12 8.95 3.46
CA TRP A 22 11.39 9.35 2.07
C TRP A 22 12.38 8.40 1.38
N LEU A 23 13.43 7.96 2.08
CA LEU A 23 14.38 6.99 1.54
C LEU A 23 13.72 5.63 1.25
N VAL A 24 12.87 5.15 2.16
CA VAL A 24 12.10 3.91 1.96
C VAL A 24 11.17 4.03 0.75
N MET A 25 10.47 5.15 0.59
CA MET A 25 9.59 5.39 -0.56
C MET A 25 10.36 5.45 -1.88
N ALA A 26 11.53 6.11 -1.89
CA ALA A 26 12.40 6.16 -3.06
C ALA A 26 12.89 4.75 -3.44
N ALA A 27 13.40 3.99 -2.47
CA ALA A 27 13.85 2.61 -2.68
C ALA A 27 12.73 1.70 -3.19
N MET A 28 11.53 1.81 -2.62
CA MET A 28 10.35 1.05 -3.04
C MET A 28 9.95 1.39 -4.48
N THR A 29 9.92 2.68 -4.82
CA THR A 29 9.64 3.13 -6.20
C THR A 29 10.67 2.58 -7.19
N MET A 30 11.96 2.66 -6.86
CA MET A 30 13.03 2.11 -7.72
C MET A 30 12.91 0.60 -7.89
N PHE A 31 12.55 -0.13 -6.82
CA PHE A 31 12.33 -1.57 -6.86
C PHE A 31 11.19 -1.95 -7.84
N PHE A 32 10.01 -1.31 -7.73
CA PHE A 32 8.91 -1.59 -8.65
C PHE A 32 9.19 -1.12 -10.08
N LEU A 33 9.91 -0.02 -10.25
CA LEU A 33 10.33 0.44 -11.57
C LEU A 33 11.27 -0.57 -12.24
N ALA A 34 12.25 -1.11 -11.51
CA ALA A 34 13.17 -2.12 -12.03
C ALA A 34 12.43 -3.40 -12.46
N LEU A 35 11.48 -3.88 -11.64
CA LEU A 35 10.65 -5.03 -12.00
C LEU A 35 9.78 -4.75 -13.23
N THR A 36 9.23 -3.54 -13.34
CA THR A 36 8.39 -3.14 -14.48
C THR A 36 9.20 -3.03 -15.77
N LEU A 37 10.42 -2.48 -15.71
CA LEU A 37 11.31 -2.44 -16.88
C LEU A 37 11.72 -3.86 -17.33
N ALA A 38 11.98 -4.75 -16.37
CA ALA A 38 12.26 -6.16 -16.68
C ALA A 38 11.05 -6.85 -17.33
N TYR A 39 9.85 -6.57 -16.85
CA TYR A 39 8.59 -7.03 -17.43
C TYR A 39 8.41 -6.54 -18.87
N ILE A 40 8.51 -5.23 -19.11
CA ILE A 40 8.36 -4.63 -20.45
C ILE A 40 9.39 -5.22 -21.43
N LYS A 41 10.65 -5.38 -21.00
CA LYS A 41 11.72 -5.91 -21.86
C LYS A 41 11.50 -7.38 -22.23
N ARG A 42 10.88 -8.16 -21.34
CA ARG A 42 10.68 -9.60 -21.51
C ARG A 42 9.26 -9.96 -21.99
N HIS A 43 8.42 -8.95 -22.18
CA HIS A 43 7.09 -9.07 -22.75
C HIS A 43 7.20 -9.60 -24.19
N GLY A 44 6.83 -10.88 -24.39
CA GLY A 44 6.75 -11.48 -25.73
C GLY A 44 5.60 -10.90 -26.55
N LEU A 45 5.75 -10.85 -27.88
CA LEU A 45 4.74 -10.31 -28.83
C LEU A 45 3.49 -11.19 -28.98
N THR A 46 3.35 -12.26 -28.20
CA THR A 46 2.39 -13.32 -28.46
C THR A 46 1.72 -13.75 -27.17
N ILE A 47 0.38 -13.76 -27.22
CA ILE A 47 -0.60 -14.28 -26.25
C ILE A 47 -1.18 -13.21 -25.33
N TYR A 48 -2.45 -12.85 -25.59
CA TYR A 48 -3.36 -12.25 -24.61
C TYR A 48 -3.46 -13.19 -23.41
N TRP A 49 -2.69 -12.96 -22.35
CA TRP A 49 -2.69 -13.85 -21.18
C TRP A 49 -3.70 -13.40 -20.13
N LEU A 50 -4.12 -12.13 -20.19
CA LEU A 50 -5.01 -11.55 -19.20
C LEU A 50 -6.46 -11.83 -19.59
N SER A 51 -7.03 -12.88 -19.00
CA SER A 51 -8.46 -13.18 -19.18
C SER A 51 -9.36 -12.01 -18.74
N PRO A 52 -10.55 -11.82 -19.36
CA PRO A 52 -11.53 -10.82 -18.93
C PRO A 52 -11.88 -10.93 -17.44
N GLU A 53 -12.02 -12.15 -16.92
CA GLU A 53 -12.38 -12.42 -15.52
C GLU A 53 -11.31 -11.93 -14.55
N LEU A 54 -10.04 -12.19 -14.86
CA LEU A 54 -8.91 -11.69 -14.07
C LEU A 54 -8.89 -10.15 -14.08
N THR A 55 -9.19 -9.54 -15.22
CA THR A 55 -9.26 -8.08 -15.37
C THR A 55 -10.36 -7.50 -14.47
N THR A 56 -11.53 -8.13 -14.40
CA THR A 56 -12.62 -7.72 -13.51
C THR A 56 -12.22 -7.81 -12.04
N ILE A 57 -11.56 -8.90 -11.62
CA ILE A 57 -11.08 -9.06 -10.23
C ILE A 57 -10.08 -7.96 -9.88
N LEU A 58 -9.10 -7.70 -10.75
CA LEU A 58 -8.08 -6.67 -10.52
C LEU A 58 -8.67 -5.26 -10.50
N THR A 59 -9.69 -5.00 -11.31
CA THR A 59 -10.40 -3.72 -11.34
C THR A 59 -11.16 -3.50 -10.03
N ALA A 60 -11.90 -4.51 -9.56
CA ALA A 60 -12.59 -4.47 -8.28
C ALA A 60 -11.63 -4.25 -7.11
N ASN A 61 -10.48 -4.95 -7.09
CA ASN A 61 -9.43 -4.75 -6.09
C ASN A 61 -8.87 -3.32 -6.11
N THR A 62 -8.66 -2.77 -7.30
CA THR A 62 -8.17 -1.39 -7.46
C THR A 62 -9.19 -0.39 -6.91
N CYS A 63 -10.49 -0.58 -7.18
CA CYS A 63 -11.55 0.24 -6.58
C CYS A 63 -11.56 0.17 -5.04
N LEU A 64 -11.37 -1.02 -4.47
CA LEU A 64 -11.28 -1.20 -3.01
C LEU A 64 -10.08 -0.48 -2.41
N LEU A 65 -8.93 -0.54 -3.08
CA LEU A 65 -7.71 0.12 -2.63
C LEU A 65 -7.88 1.65 -2.66
N LEU A 66 -8.45 2.20 -3.75
CA LEU A 66 -8.77 3.62 -3.85
C LEU A 66 -9.78 4.06 -2.79
N ALA A 67 -10.80 3.25 -2.50
CA ALA A 67 -11.75 3.52 -1.42
C ALA A 67 -11.05 3.52 -0.05
N SER A 68 -10.08 2.63 0.17
CA SER A 68 -9.25 2.62 1.38
C SER A 68 -8.46 3.92 1.54
N SER A 69 -7.87 4.40 0.44
CA SER A 69 -7.17 5.68 0.37
C SER A 69 -8.03 6.85 0.83
N VAL A 70 -9.27 6.93 0.30
CA VAL A 70 -10.24 7.97 0.65
C VAL A 70 -10.65 7.86 2.12
N ALA A 71 -10.87 6.64 2.62
CA ALA A 71 -11.19 6.41 4.03
C ALA A 71 -10.06 6.90 4.95
N LEU A 72 -8.80 6.62 4.62
CA LEU A 72 -7.64 7.06 5.41
C LEU A 72 -7.47 8.59 5.36
N TRP A 73 -7.67 9.20 4.19
CA TRP A 73 -7.69 10.65 4.05
C TRP A 73 -8.78 11.29 4.93
N ARG A 74 -9.99 10.71 4.92
CA ARG A 74 -11.11 11.16 5.76
C ARG A 74 -10.79 11.03 7.25
N SER A 75 -10.16 9.92 7.66
CA SER A 75 -9.67 9.70 9.02
C SER A 75 -8.72 10.83 9.46
N ARG A 76 -7.77 11.24 8.61
CA ARG A 76 -6.84 12.33 8.94
C ARG A 76 -7.52 13.68 9.10
N ARG A 77 -8.51 13.99 8.26
CA ARG A 77 -9.32 15.22 8.39
C ARG A 77 -10.02 15.27 9.75
N PHE A 78 -10.60 14.16 10.21
CA PHE A 78 -11.25 14.10 11.52
C PHE A 78 -10.27 14.18 12.70
N LEU A 79 -9.02 13.72 12.51
CA LEU A 79 -7.97 13.85 13.52
C LEU A 79 -7.58 15.33 13.74
N GLN A 80 -7.55 16.14 12.67
CA GLN A 80 -7.22 17.57 12.75
C GLN A 80 -8.25 18.36 13.57
N VAL A 81 -9.53 18.03 13.45
CA VAL A 81 -10.62 18.63 14.26
C VAL A 81 -10.83 17.92 15.60
N ARG A 82 -9.88 17.07 16.03
CA ARG A 82 -9.88 16.33 17.31
C ARG A 82 -11.10 15.41 17.52
N LEU A 83 -11.79 15.02 16.45
CA LEU A 83 -12.91 14.07 16.51
C LEU A 83 -12.40 12.63 16.50
N MET A 84 -11.98 12.13 17.67
CA MET A 84 -11.33 10.83 17.81
C MET A 84 -12.22 9.64 17.40
N ARG A 85 -13.52 9.68 17.74
CA ARG A 85 -14.47 8.61 17.35
C ARG A 85 -14.58 8.47 15.83
N ALA A 86 -14.67 9.59 15.12
CA ALA A 86 -14.72 9.60 13.66
C ALA A 86 -13.38 9.17 13.06
N THR A 87 -12.26 9.63 13.62
CA THR A 87 -10.91 9.20 13.22
C THR A 87 -10.78 7.69 13.28
N LEU A 88 -11.13 7.09 14.42
CA LEU A 88 -11.01 5.64 14.61
C LEU A 88 -11.96 4.86 13.67
N ARG A 89 -13.18 5.33 13.47
CA ARG A 89 -14.10 4.69 12.51
C ARG A 89 -13.52 4.64 11.10
N TRP A 90 -13.05 5.77 10.57
CA TRP A 90 -12.51 5.85 9.22
C TRP A 90 -11.16 5.14 9.06
N ALA A 91 -10.30 5.16 10.08
CA ALA A 91 -9.08 4.35 10.10
C ALA A 91 -9.40 2.84 10.09
N GLY A 92 -10.43 2.41 10.83
CA GLY A 92 -10.92 1.03 10.81
C GLY A 92 -11.47 0.62 9.45
N VAL A 93 -12.21 1.50 8.77
CA VAL A 93 -12.67 1.27 7.40
C VAL A 93 -11.50 1.11 6.43
N ALA A 94 -10.48 1.98 6.50
CA ALA A 94 -9.27 1.86 5.68
C ALA A 94 -8.54 0.53 5.92
N LEU A 95 -8.38 0.12 7.19
CA LEU A 95 -7.81 -1.18 7.53
C LEU A 95 -8.61 -2.34 6.94
N GLY A 96 -9.94 -2.33 7.07
CA GLY A 96 -10.81 -3.37 6.53
C GLY A 96 -10.73 -3.47 5.00
N LEU A 97 -10.73 -2.32 4.31
CA LEU A 97 -10.60 -2.28 2.84
C LEU A 97 -9.22 -2.76 2.37
N GLY A 98 -8.15 -2.44 3.08
CA GLY A 98 -6.81 -2.97 2.79
C GLY A 98 -6.71 -4.48 2.99
N LEU A 99 -7.38 -5.04 4.01
CA LEU A 99 -7.48 -6.50 4.18
C LEU A 99 -8.29 -7.15 3.06
N LEU A 100 -9.38 -6.51 2.64
CA LEU A 100 -10.20 -7.00 1.53
C LEU A 100 -9.43 -6.98 0.20
N PHE A 101 -8.56 -5.99 -0.01
CA PHE A 101 -7.63 -5.98 -1.13
C PHE A 101 -6.72 -7.22 -1.13
N LEU A 102 -6.12 -7.58 0.01
CA LEU A 102 -5.27 -8.77 0.11
C LEU A 102 -6.05 -10.06 -0.18
N LEU A 103 -7.30 -10.16 0.29
CA LEU A 103 -8.18 -11.29 -0.04
C LEU A 103 -8.50 -11.34 -1.53
N GLY A 104 -8.82 -10.19 -2.13
CA GLY A 104 -9.06 -10.07 -3.56
C GLY A 104 -7.82 -10.44 -4.39
N GLN A 105 -6.61 -10.11 -3.90
CA GLN A 105 -5.37 -10.50 -4.55
C GLN A 105 -5.12 -12.01 -4.45
N ALA A 106 -5.44 -12.63 -3.31
CA ALA A 106 -5.39 -14.08 -3.16
C ALA A 106 -6.39 -14.79 -4.09
N LEU A 107 -7.58 -14.21 -4.30
CA LEU A 107 -8.55 -14.72 -5.28
C LEU A 107 -8.03 -14.64 -6.72
N ALA A 108 -7.34 -13.54 -7.09
CA ALA A 108 -6.72 -13.40 -8.39
C ALA A 108 -5.64 -14.47 -8.64
N TRP A 109 -4.78 -14.74 -7.64
CA TRP A 109 -3.79 -15.82 -7.73
C TRP A 109 -4.46 -17.19 -7.80
N ARG A 110 -5.49 -17.44 -6.98
CA ARG A 110 -6.23 -18.71 -7.01
C ARG A 110 -6.87 -18.96 -8.37
N TYR A 111 -7.44 -17.92 -8.99
CA TYR A 111 -8.01 -18.00 -10.33
C TYR A 111 -6.94 -18.42 -11.36
N LEU A 112 -5.77 -17.78 -11.35
CA LEU A 112 -4.67 -18.15 -12.25
C LEU A 112 -4.18 -19.60 -12.04
N LEU A 113 -4.05 -20.02 -10.78
CA LEU A 113 -3.64 -21.40 -10.44
C LEU A 113 -4.64 -22.44 -10.97
N VAL A 114 -5.94 -22.21 -10.79
CA VAL A 114 -7.00 -23.12 -11.28
C VAL A 114 -7.05 -23.14 -12.81
N SER A 115 -6.76 -22.01 -13.45
CA SER A 115 -6.66 -21.88 -14.92
C SER A 115 -5.36 -22.47 -15.50
N GLY A 116 -4.51 -23.12 -14.69
CA GLY A 116 -3.26 -23.73 -15.15
C GLY A 116 -2.12 -22.73 -15.45
N VAL A 117 -2.28 -21.46 -15.04
CA VAL A 117 -1.30 -20.40 -15.24
C VAL A 117 -0.46 -20.24 -13.98
N TYR A 118 0.70 -20.89 -13.98
CA TYR A 118 1.69 -20.86 -12.91
C TYR A 118 2.80 -19.83 -13.23
N ILE A 119 3.72 -19.66 -12.27
CA ILE A 119 4.90 -18.78 -12.41
C ILE A 119 5.77 -19.18 -13.61
N SER A 120 5.86 -20.47 -13.93
CA SER A 120 6.69 -21.02 -15.00
C SER A 120 5.97 -21.19 -16.34
N THR A 121 4.65 -21.00 -16.41
CA THR A 121 3.88 -21.27 -17.64
C THR A 121 4.27 -20.29 -18.76
N HIS A 122 4.36 -19.00 -18.45
CA HIS A 122 4.79 -17.97 -19.39
C HIS A 122 5.72 -16.97 -18.68
N PRO A 123 6.70 -16.35 -19.37
CA PRO A 123 7.56 -15.32 -18.77
C PRO A 123 6.75 -14.22 -18.08
N ASN A 124 5.64 -13.88 -18.73
CA ASN A 124 4.67 -12.88 -18.37
C ASN A 124 3.87 -13.19 -17.10
N SER A 125 3.42 -14.43 -16.92
CA SER A 125 2.75 -14.87 -15.69
C SER A 125 3.71 -14.82 -14.51
N GLY A 126 4.96 -15.22 -14.71
CA GLY A 126 6.01 -15.13 -13.68
C GLY A 126 6.21 -13.70 -13.16
N PHE A 127 6.30 -12.72 -14.04
CA PHE A 127 6.39 -11.31 -13.63
C PHE A 127 5.13 -10.82 -12.92
N PHE A 128 3.94 -11.19 -13.40
CA PHE A 128 2.69 -10.85 -12.73
C PHE A 128 2.69 -11.35 -11.27
N TYR A 129 3.04 -12.60 -11.04
CA TYR A 129 3.13 -13.17 -9.69
C TYR A 129 4.15 -12.44 -8.83
N ILE A 130 5.37 -12.20 -9.34
CA ILE A 130 6.44 -11.53 -8.57
C ILE A 130 6.06 -10.09 -8.21
N VAL A 131 5.59 -9.31 -9.19
CA VAL A 131 5.21 -7.91 -8.99
C VAL A 131 4.04 -7.79 -8.02
N THR A 132 2.98 -8.58 -8.22
CA THR A 132 1.79 -8.52 -7.36
C THR A 132 2.05 -9.09 -5.97
N ALA A 133 2.87 -10.14 -5.83
CA ALA A 133 3.27 -10.68 -4.53
C ALA A 133 4.14 -9.70 -3.75
N ALA A 134 5.12 -9.08 -4.42
CA ALA A 134 5.91 -8.03 -3.79
C ALA A 134 5.04 -6.87 -3.33
N HIS A 135 4.08 -6.43 -4.16
CA HIS A 135 3.13 -5.38 -3.77
C HIS A 135 2.26 -5.77 -2.57
N ALA A 136 1.68 -6.98 -2.58
CA ALA A 136 0.91 -7.51 -1.46
C ALA A 136 1.74 -7.56 -0.16
N ALA A 137 3.02 -7.94 -0.23
CA ALA A 137 3.92 -7.94 0.92
C ALA A 137 4.13 -6.52 1.49
N HIS A 138 4.30 -5.51 0.64
CA HIS A 138 4.41 -4.12 1.11
C HIS A 138 3.11 -3.60 1.72
N ILE A 139 1.95 -3.95 1.15
CA ILE A 139 0.64 -3.64 1.75
C ILE A 139 0.49 -4.31 3.11
N LEU A 140 0.92 -5.56 3.27
CA LEU A 140 0.86 -6.25 4.55
C LEU A 140 1.68 -5.52 5.63
N VAL A 141 2.88 -5.05 5.28
CA VAL A 141 3.72 -4.24 6.19
C VAL A 141 3.04 -2.92 6.54
N ALA A 142 2.48 -2.22 5.55
CA ALA A 142 1.77 -0.96 5.77
C ALA A 142 0.49 -1.13 6.60
N LEU A 143 -0.25 -2.23 6.40
CA LEU A 143 -1.39 -2.62 7.23
C LEU A 143 -0.97 -2.87 8.66
N GLY A 144 0.15 -3.57 8.89
CA GLY A 144 0.71 -3.77 10.22
C GLY A 144 1.02 -2.45 10.93
N LEU A 145 1.66 -1.51 10.21
CA LEU A 145 1.95 -0.18 10.73
C LEU A 145 0.67 0.61 11.04
N LEU A 146 -0.30 0.62 10.12
CA LEU A 146 -1.58 1.30 10.30
C LEU A 146 -2.38 0.70 11.47
N ALA A 147 -2.41 -0.62 11.60
CA ALA A 147 -3.06 -1.31 12.71
C ALA A 147 -2.37 -1.01 14.05
N TRP A 148 -1.04 -0.91 14.06
CA TRP A 148 -0.29 -0.52 15.25
C TRP A 148 -0.60 0.92 15.68
N VAL A 149 -0.56 1.88 14.76
CA VAL A 149 -0.94 3.29 15.01
C VAL A 149 -2.39 3.38 15.47
N PHE A 150 -3.30 2.66 14.81
CA PHE A 150 -4.71 2.57 15.16
C PHE A 150 -4.92 2.03 16.59
N SER A 151 -4.26 0.94 16.96
CA SER A 151 -4.36 0.35 18.30
C SER A 151 -3.85 1.28 19.40
N ARG A 152 -2.83 2.09 19.10
CA ARG A 152 -2.30 3.11 20.01
C ARG A 152 -3.26 4.28 20.14
N ALA A 153 -3.92 4.67 19.04
CA ALA A 153 -4.90 5.74 19.02
C ALA A 153 -6.14 5.36 19.84
N TRP A 154 -6.63 4.13 19.65
CA TRP A 154 -7.74 3.54 20.39
C TRP A 154 -7.49 3.50 21.90
N ARG A 155 -6.28 3.12 22.34
CA ARG A 155 -5.89 3.04 23.76
C ARG A 155 -5.61 4.40 24.42
N GLY A 156 -5.81 5.52 23.72
CA GLY A 156 -5.53 6.84 24.28
C GLY A 156 -4.04 7.19 24.43
N ARG A 157 -3.12 6.32 23.97
CA ARG A 157 -1.68 6.36 24.31
C ARG A 157 -0.80 7.22 23.40
N LEU A 158 -1.35 7.81 22.35
CA LEU A 158 -0.61 8.82 21.59
C LEU A 158 -1.04 10.19 22.14
N GLN A 159 -0.25 10.89 22.96
CA GLN A 159 -0.64 12.22 23.45
C GLN A 159 0.18 13.35 22.81
N SER A 160 1.44 13.09 22.46
CA SER A 160 2.35 14.07 21.82
C SER A 160 2.59 13.79 20.32
N ASP A 161 2.82 12.54 19.91
CA ASP A 161 3.25 12.21 18.54
C ASP A 161 2.12 11.74 17.59
N ARG A 162 0.84 11.89 18.00
CA ARG A 162 -0.36 11.53 17.18
C ARG A 162 -0.29 12.01 15.74
N PRO A 163 -0.04 13.30 15.48
CA PRO A 163 -0.18 13.83 14.13
C PRO A 163 0.90 13.26 13.21
N LEU A 164 2.15 13.20 13.71
CA LEU A 164 3.30 12.79 12.91
C LEU A 164 3.20 11.33 12.44
N LEU A 165 2.89 10.39 13.34
CA LEU A 165 2.83 8.97 12.98
C LEU A 165 1.67 8.68 12.02
N MET A 166 0.51 9.31 12.22
CA MET A 166 -0.63 9.19 11.31
C MET A 166 -0.33 9.81 9.94
N ASP A 167 0.37 10.96 9.92
CA ASP A 167 0.75 11.64 8.68
C ASP A 167 1.71 10.79 7.86
N LEU A 168 2.74 10.22 8.49
CA LEU A 168 3.73 9.39 7.80
C LEU A 168 3.15 8.06 7.34
N THR A 169 2.29 7.43 8.16
CA THR A 169 1.59 6.20 7.75
C THR A 169 0.69 6.45 6.55
N SER A 170 0.00 7.59 6.51
CA SER A 170 -0.82 7.98 5.37
C SER A 170 0.00 8.28 4.11
N ILE A 171 1.17 8.92 4.24
CA ILE A 171 2.07 9.14 3.10
C ILE A 171 2.53 7.80 2.50
N ILE A 172 2.92 6.84 3.36
CA ILE A 172 3.32 5.49 2.91
C ILE A 172 2.15 4.78 2.23
N TRP A 173 0.94 4.85 2.81
CA TRP A 173 -0.25 4.23 2.26
C TRP A 173 -0.59 4.77 0.86
N HIS A 174 -0.65 6.10 0.71
CA HIS A 174 -0.92 6.73 -0.58
C HIS A 174 0.18 6.43 -1.62
N CYS A 175 1.43 6.29 -1.20
CA CYS A 175 2.52 5.88 -2.09
C CYS A 175 2.29 4.47 -2.64
N LEU A 176 1.86 3.53 -1.79
CA LEU A 176 1.49 2.18 -2.22
C LEU A 176 0.30 2.20 -3.19
N ASP A 177 -0.73 2.99 -2.91
CA ASP A 177 -1.88 3.11 -3.81
C ASP A 177 -1.48 3.63 -5.19
N ILE A 178 -0.61 4.66 -5.25
CA ILE A 178 -0.11 5.21 -6.52
C ILE A 178 0.70 4.17 -7.29
N ILE A 179 1.58 3.44 -6.60
CA ILE A 179 2.36 2.34 -7.21
C ILE A 179 1.40 1.27 -7.76
N TRP A 180 0.36 0.89 -7.01
CA TRP A 180 -0.61 -0.10 -7.49
C TRP A 180 -1.32 0.35 -8.75
N VAL A 181 -1.82 1.59 -8.78
CA VAL A 181 -2.50 2.14 -9.96
C VAL A 181 -1.55 2.14 -11.16
N TYR A 182 -0.29 2.54 -10.96
CA TYR A 182 0.74 2.46 -11.99
C TYR A 182 0.94 1.02 -12.50
N LEU A 183 1.12 0.04 -11.59
CA LEU A 183 1.30 -1.36 -11.95
C LEU A 183 0.08 -1.93 -12.68
N PHE A 184 -1.12 -1.62 -12.20
CA PHE A 184 -2.37 -2.03 -12.83
C PHE A 184 -2.51 -1.48 -14.25
N LEU A 185 -2.19 -0.20 -14.46
CA LEU A 185 -2.18 0.40 -15.80
C LEU A 185 -1.17 -0.29 -16.73
N VAL A 186 0.04 -0.58 -16.24
CA VAL A 186 1.05 -1.31 -17.02
C VAL A 186 0.54 -2.71 -17.38
N LEU A 187 -0.04 -3.44 -16.43
CA LEU A 187 -0.59 -4.78 -16.70
C LEU A 187 -1.76 -4.75 -17.69
N LEU A 188 -2.59 -3.70 -17.67
CA LEU A 188 -3.68 -3.53 -18.63
C LEU A 188 -3.19 -3.16 -20.04
N LEU A 189 -2.16 -2.32 -20.14
CA LEU A 189 -1.60 -1.87 -21.42
C LEU A 189 -0.81 -2.97 -22.13
N TYR A 190 -0.12 -3.81 -21.36
CA TYR A 190 0.74 -4.90 -21.83
C TYR A 190 0.10 -6.27 -21.54
N ARG A 191 -1.19 -6.44 -21.88
CA ARG A 191 -1.97 -7.65 -21.63
C ARG A 191 -1.97 -8.65 -22.79
#